data_AF-A0A4V2LWD7-F1
#
_entry.id   AF-A0A4V2LWD7-F1
#
_cell.length_a   1.000
_cell.length_b   1.000
_cell.length_c   1.000
_cell.angle_alpha   90.00
_cell.angle_beta   90.00
_cell.angle_gamma   90.00
#
_symmetry.space_group_name_H-M   'P 1'
#
loop_
_entity.id
_entity.type
_entity.pdbx_description
1 polymer ?
#
loop_
_entity_poly.entity_id
_entity_poly.type
_entity_poly.pdbx_seq_one_letter_code
_entity_poly.pdbx_strand_id
1 'polypeptide(L)'
;MREPSKKADAVCHRERMSRNETFELLQKKLYLGRDTRHKLSLIAKKLTGDGFNPHTIDGEKAAHVISTCVSHMYNELFDDNEENSVEGLEEHHKIAAATCQISMDIYAVYQRIRGRFDKLYFTGATDKERYDSVAEKLNECEVKKPKLKALSAGPKWTRSDVAWICNPANINECIERKNKKHAPLKLTRNAAEL
;
A
#
# COMPACT_ATOMS: atom_id res chain seq x y z
N MET A 1 -27.93 -40.99 -8.73
CA MET A 1 -27.33 -39.66 -8.54
C MET A 1 -28.26 -38.62 -9.17
N ARG A 2 -28.62 -37.54 -8.44
CA ARG A 2 -29.46 -36.47 -9.00
C ARG A 2 -28.65 -35.65 -10.00
N GLU A 3 -29.23 -35.32 -11.15
CA GLU A 3 -28.55 -34.51 -12.17
C GLU A 3 -28.24 -33.09 -11.66
N PRO A 4 -27.07 -32.54 -12.03
CA PRO A 4 -26.72 -31.14 -11.85
C PRO A 4 -27.82 -30.19 -12.34
N SER A 5 -28.21 -29.21 -11.51
CA SER A 5 -29.14 -28.15 -11.93
C SER A 5 -28.61 -27.43 -13.17
N LYS A 6 -29.44 -27.34 -14.23
CA LYS A 6 -29.11 -26.68 -15.51
C LYS A 6 -29.49 -25.19 -15.53
N LYS A 7 -29.98 -24.65 -14.41
CA LYS A 7 -30.25 -23.22 -14.28
C LYS A 7 -28.93 -22.44 -14.44
N ALA A 8 -28.99 -21.34 -15.18
CA ALA A 8 -27.80 -20.59 -15.59
C ALA A 8 -26.87 -20.20 -14.43
N ASP A 9 -27.43 -19.77 -13.29
CA ASP A 9 -26.63 -19.40 -12.10
C ASP A 9 -25.90 -20.59 -11.46
N ALA A 10 -26.50 -21.77 -11.47
CA ALA A 10 -25.91 -23.00 -10.91
C ALA A 10 -24.82 -23.60 -11.83
N VAL A 11 -24.89 -23.32 -13.14
CA VAL A 11 -23.84 -23.62 -14.11
C VAL A 11 -22.67 -22.62 -13.94
N CYS A 12 -22.98 -21.33 -13.83
CA CYS A 12 -22.01 -20.25 -13.61
C CYS A 12 -21.22 -20.39 -12.29
N HIS A 13 -21.86 -20.82 -11.20
CA HIS A 13 -21.18 -21.04 -9.92
C HIS A 13 -20.23 -22.24 -9.92
N ARG A 14 -20.58 -23.35 -10.61
CA ARG A 14 -19.69 -24.52 -10.74
C ARG A 14 -18.49 -24.26 -11.65
N GLU A 15 -18.69 -23.54 -12.75
CA GLU A 15 -17.57 -23.12 -13.58
C GLU A 15 -16.64 -22.13 -12.85
N ARG A 16 -17.16 -21.31 -11.93
CA ARG A 16 -16.36 -20.46 -11.02
C ARG A 16 -15.53 -21.28 -10.02
N MET A 17 -16.09 -22.34 -9.45
CA MET A 17 -15.39 -23.22 -8.50
C MET A 17 -14.34 -24.13 -9.17
N SER A 18 -14.62 -24.67 -10.36
CA SER A 18 -13.68 -25.51 -11.11
C SER A 18 -12.48 -24.71 -11.64
N ARG A 19 -12.67 -23.44 -12.00
CA ARG A 19 -11.53 -22.60 -12.37
C ARG A 19 -10.73 -22.21 -11.13
N ASN A 20 -11.35 -22.07 -9.94
CA ASN A 20 -10.73 -21.73 -8.65
C ASN A 20 -9.61 -22.69 -8.22
N GLU A 21 -9.60 -23.91 -8.76
CA GLU A 21 -8.57 -24.92 -8.55
C GLU A 21 -7.28 -24.67 -9.38
N THR A 22 -7.29 -23.80 -10.39
CA THR A 22 -6.13 -23.47 -11.27
C THR A 22 -5.44 -22.13 -10.91
N PHE A 23 -5.73 -21.53 -9.76
CA PHE A 23 -5.40 -20.11 -9.52
C PHE A 23 -3.96 -19.80 -9.10
N GLU A 24 -3.28 -19.08 -10.01
CA GLU A 24 -2.06 -18.33 -9.77
C GLU A 24 -2.27 -17.22 -8.72
N LEU A 25 -1.55 -17.37 -7.61
CA LEU A 25 -1.10 -16.43 -6.57
C LEU A 25 -1.99 -15.27 -6.04
N LEU A 26 -2.84 -14.59 -6.82
CA LEU A 26 -3.65 -13.46 -6.34
C LEU A 26 -4.86 -13.92 -5.51
N GLN A 27 -5.54 -14.97 -5.98
CA GLN A 27 -6.77 -15.46 -5.35
C GLN A 27 -6.54 -16.09 -3.97
N LYS A 28 -5.33 -16.58 -3.68
CA LYS A 28 -5.01 -17.24 -2.40
C LYS A 28 -4.85 -16.27 -1.23
N LYS A 29 -4.74 -14.95 -1.46
CA LYS A 29 -4.57 -13.96 -0.38
C LYS A 29 -5.60 -12.82 -0.40
N LEU A 30 -6.06 -12.38 -1.57
CA LEU A 30 -7.10 -11.35 -1.68
C LEU A 30 -7.80 -11.48 -3.04
N TYR A 31 -9.02 -12.04 -3.08
CA TYR A 31 -9.78 -12.12 -4.34
C TYR A 31 -10.33 -10.75 -4.72
N LEU A 32 -9.69 -10.10 -5.70
CA LEU A 32 -10.18 -8.86 -6.29
C LEU A 32 -10.90 -9.16 -7.61
N GLY A 33 -12.23 -8.99 -7.60
CA GLY A 33 -13.06 -9.13 -8.80
C GLY A 33 -12.59 -8.23 -9.95
N ARG A 34 -13.03 -8.52 -11.18
CA ARG A 34 -12.66 -7.73 -12.37
C ARG A 34 -12.92 -6.24 -12.17
N ASP A 35 -14.12 -5.89 -11.69
CA ASP A 35 -14.52 -4.50 -11.42
C ASP A 35 -13.54 -3.80 -10.47
N THR A 36 -13.24 -4.40 -9.31
CA THR A 36 -12.30 -3.85 -8.33
C THR A 36 -10.91 -3.65 -8.93
N ARG A 37 -10.39 -4.61 -9.71
CA ARG A 37 -9.08 -4.46 -10.37
C ARG A 37 -9.05 -3.29 -11.36
N HIS A 38 -10.13 -3.05 -12.10
CA HIS A 38 -10.22 -1.90 -13.01
C HIS A 38 -10.28 -0.59 -12.23
N LYS A 39 -11.06 -0.52 -11.15
CA LYS A 39 -11.11 0.65 -10.27
C LYS A 39 -9.75 0.98 -9.66
N LEU A 40 -9.03 -0.01 -9.13
CA LEU A 40 -7.67 0.17 -8.59
C LEU A 40 -6.71 0.70 -9.66
N SER A 41 -6.77 0.19 -10.89
CA SER A 41 -5.95 0.68 -12.01
C SER A 41 -6.22 2.15 -12.34
N LEU A 42 -7.49 2.55 -12.38
CA LEU A 42 -7.88 3.95 -12.63
C LEU A 42 -7.46 4.88 -11.49
N ILE A 43 -7.63 4.44 -10.23
CA ILE A 43 -7.18 5.19 -9.06
C ILE A 43 -5.66 5.38 -9.09
N ALA A 44 -4.90 4.31 -9.32
CA ALA A 44 -3.45 4.39 -9.44
C ALA A 44 -3.03 5.39 -10.52
N LYS A 45 -3.60 5.27 -11.73
CA LYS A 45 -3.35 6.22 -12.82
C LYS A 45 -3.69 7.66 -12.44
N LYS A 46 -4.79 7.87 -11.71
CA LYS A 46 -5.20 9.22 -11.27
C LYS A 46 -4.23 9.81 -10.26
N LEU A 47 -3.70 9.00 -9.35
CA LEU A 47 -2.82 9.45 -8.27
C LEU A 47 -1.35 9.56 -8.71
N THR A 48 -0.86 8.73 -9.62
CA THR A 48 0.57 8.71 -9.99
C THR A 48 0.85 9.20 -11.40
N GLY A 49 -0.17 9.30 -12.24
CA GLY A 49 -0.02 9.49 -13.69
C GLY A 49 0.29 8.19 -14.44
N ASP A 50 0.65 7.12 -13.72
CA ASP A 50 1.03 5.82 -14.28
C ASP A 50 0.10 4.72 -13.75
N GLY A 51 -0.58 4.04 -14.66
CA GLY A 51 -1.53 2.98 -14.30
C GLY A 51 -0.81 1.62 -14.22
N PHE A 52 -1.57 0.58 -13.90
CA PHE A 52 -1.16 -0.80 -14.19
C PHE A 52 -2.23 -1.51 -15.00
N ASN A 53 -1.83 -2.55 -15.73
CA ASN A 53 -2.77 -3.39 -16.44
C ASN A 53 -3.61 -4.20 -15.41
N PRO A 54 -4.95 -4.05 -15.40
CA PRO A 54 -5.82 -4.72 -14.44
C PRO A 54 -5.84 -6.26 -14.59
N HIS A 55 -5.36 -6.78 -15.72
CA HIS A 55 -5.27 -8.22 -15.97
C HIS A 55 -4.00 -8.84 -15.40
N THR A 56 -2.95 -8.04 -15.15
CA THR A 56 -1.64 -8.51 -14.69
C THR A 56 -1.22 -7.86 -13.36
N ILE A 57 -2.17 -7.27 -12.63
CA ILE A 57 -1.93 -6.71 -11.30
C ILE A 57 -1.52 -7.84 -10.36
N ASP A 58 -0.41 -7.65 -9.63
CA ASP A 58 0.04 -8.55 -8.57
C ASP A 58 -0.53 -8.13 -7.19
N GLY A 59 -0.47 -9.04 -6.22
CA GLY A 59 -1.08 -8.83 -4.90
C GLY A 59 -0.40 -7.70 -4.12
N GLU A 60 0.87 -7.43 -4.38
CA GLU A 60 1.64 -6.38 -3.71
C GLU A 60 1.24 -5.00 -4.23
N LYS A 61 1.14 -4.82 -5.55
CA LYS A 61 0.61 -3.59 -6.17
C LYS A 61 -0.82 -3.32 -5.73
N ALA A 62 -1.65 -4.35 -5.68
CA ALA A 62 -3.02 -4.21 -5.22
C ALA A 62 -3.09 -3.75 -3.76
N ALA A 63 -2.31 -4.39 -2.87
CA ALA A 63 -2.22 -4.01 -1.47
C ALA A 63 -1.74 -2.56 -1.31
N HIS A 64 -0.74 -2.12 -2.07
CA HIS A 64 -0.25 -0.75 -2.01
C HIS A 64 -1.32 0.28 -2.36
N VAL A 65 -2.05 0.09 -3.47
CA VAL A 65 -3.12 1.03 -3.84
C VAL A 65 -4.23 1.03 -2.80
N ILE A 66 -4.65 -0.14 -2.32
CA ILE A 66 -5.68 -0.25 -1.29
C ILE A 66 -5.24 0.46 -0.01
N SER A 67 -4.03 0.20 0.49
CA SER A 67 -3.47 0.88 1.66
C SER A 67 -3.41 2.38 1.47
N THR A 68 -3.00 2.86 0.28
CA THR A 68 -3.02 4.29 -0.03
C THR A 68 -4.45 4.83 0.05
N CYS A 69 -5.43 4.20 -0.58
CA CYS A 69 -6.84 4.62 -0.50
C CYS A 69 -7.36 4.66 0.94
N VAL A 70 -7.07 3.63 1.74
CA VAL A 70 -7.45 3.57 3.15
C VAL A 70 -6.81 4.71 3.95
N SER A 71 -5.53 4.99 3.72
CA SER A 71 -4.83 6.11 4.37
C SER A 71 -5.41 7.47 3.99
N HIS A 72 -5.76 7.68 2.71
CA HIS A 72 -6.45 8.88 2.25
C HIS A 72 -7.80 9.04 2.95
N MET A 73 -8.61 7.97 2.98
CA MET A 73 -9.91 7.99 3.66
C MET A 73 -9.78 8.22 5.16
N TYR A 74 -8.81 7.60 5.82
CA TYR A 74 -8.57 7.80 7.25
C TYR A 74 -8.24 9.26 7.56
N ASN A 75 -7.35 9.88 6.77
CA ASN A 75 -6.99 11.29 6.97
C ASN A 75 -8.15 12.26 6.67
N GLU A 76 -9.06 11.90 5.78
CA GLU A 76 -10.24 12.72 5.44
C GLU A 76 -11.36 12.60 6.49
N LEU A 77 -11.51 11.42 7.09
CA LEU A 77 -12.59 11.13 8.03
C LEU A 77 -12.26 11.50 9.48
N PHE A 78 -10.98 11.56 9.84
CA PHE A 78 -10.54 11.76 11.21
C PHE A 78 -9.62 12.98 11.29
N ASP A 79 -9.94 13.94 12.15
CA ASP A 79 -9.11 15.13 12.42
C ASP A 79 -8.17 14.92 13.62
N ASP A 80 -7.09 15.69 13.71
CA ASP A 80 -6.09 15.56 14.81
C ASP A 80 -6.66 15.96 16.19
N ASN A 81 -7.84 16.57 16.20
CA ASN A 81 -8.52 17.08 17.39
C ASN A 81 -9.67 16.18 17.87
N GLU A 82 -9.93 15.06 17.19
CA GLU A 82 -10.96 14.11 17.59
C GLU A 82 -10.33 13.00 18.44
N GLU A 83 -10.86 12.80 19.66
CA GLU A 83 -10.57 11.61 20.48
C GLU A 83 -11.11 10.36 19.77
N ASN A 84 -10.29 9.82 18.87
CA ASN A 84 -10.64 8.67 18.04
C ASN A 84 -10.24 7.34 18.70
N SER A 85 -10.35 7.25 20.03
CA SER A 85 -10.07 6.04 20.80
C SER A 85 -11.29 5.11 20.80
N VAL A 86 -11.49 4.39 19.71
CA VAL A 86 -12.33 3.19 19.76
C VAL A 86 -11.62 2.17 20.66
N GLU A 87 -12.30 1.71 21.71
CA GLU A 87 -11.75 0.76 22.67
C GLU A 87 -11.21 -0.50 21.97
N GLY A 88 -9.93 -0.82 22.21
CA GLY A 88 -9.24 -1.94 21.58
C GLY A 88 -8.57 -1.66 20.23
N LEU A 89 -8.65 -0.43 19.70
CA LEU A 89 -7.83 0.02 18.57
C LEU A 89 -6.63 0.84 19.07
N GLU A 90 -5.43 0.46 18.63
CA GLU A 90 -4.22 1.22 18.93
C GLU A 90 -4.21 2.56 18.18
N GLU A 91 -3.59 3.58 18.77
CA GLU A 91 -3.39 4.87 18.11
C GLU A 91 -2.50 4.69 16.87
N HIS A 92 -3.09 4.90 15.70
CA HIS A 92 -2.37 4.83 14.44
C HIS A 92 -2.04 6.23 13.92
N HIS A 93 -0.75 6.48 13.78
CA HIS A 93 -0.25 7.78 13.32
C HIS A 93 -0.72 8.03 11.89
N LYS A 94 -1.24 9.23 11.63
CA LYS A 94 -1.58 9.66 10.27
C LYS A 94 -0.35 9.68 9.39
N ILE A 95 -0.46 9.02 8.24
CA ILE A 95 0.54 9.11 7.19
C ILE A 95 0.00 9.99 6.07
N ALA A 96 0.80 10.98 5.67
CA ALA A 96 0.46 11.90 4.60
C ALA A 96 0.08 11.13 3.33
N ALA A 97 -0.95 11.63 2.67
CA ALA A 97 -1.55 11.00 1.52
C ALA A 97 -0.58 11.04 0.33
N ALA A 98 -0.15 9.87 -0.17
CA ALA A 98 0.72 9.81 -1.35
C ALA A 98 -0.06 10.19 -2.63
N THR A 99 0.39 11.22 -3.35
CA THR A 99 -0.28 11.79 -4.54
C THR A 99 0.63 11.89 -5.77
N CYS A 100 1.76 11.18 -5.78
CA CYS A 100 2.58 11.00 -6.97
C CYS A 100 3.30 9.63 -6.93
N GLN A 101 3.86 9.17 -8.04
CA GLN A 101 4.52 7.85 -8.10
C GLN A 101 5.62 7.69 -7.05
N ILE A 102 6.44 8.72 -6.87
CA ILE A 102 7.59 8.67 -5.95
C ILE A 102 7.11 8.59 -4.49
N SER A 103 6.05 9.32 -4.11
CA SER A 103 5.51 9.22 -2.76
C SER A 103 4.80 7.90 -2.53
N MET A 104 4.15 7.32 -3.54
CA MET A 104 3.61 5.97 -3.45
C MET A 104 4.69 4.92 -3.24
N ASP A 105 5.81 5.01 -3.95
CA ASP A 105 6.92 4.07 -3.78
C ASP A 105 7.50 4.15 -2.36
N ILE A 106 7.63 5.36 -1.81
CA ILE A 106 8.07 5.57 -0.42
C ILE A 106 7.05 4.98 0.56
N TYR A 107 5.77 5.25 0.36
CA TYR A 107 4.70 4.73 1.21
C TYR A 107 4.59 3.21 1.17
N ALA A 108 4.75 2.60 -0.01
CA ALA A 108 4.80 1.16 -0.20
C ALA A 108 5.93 0.50 0.61
N VAL A 109 7.13 1.08 0.55
CA VAL A 109 8.28 0.63 1.35
C VAL A 109 7.98 0.76 2.84
N TYR A 110 7.41 1.89 3.27
CA TYR A 110 6.98 2.09 4.66
C TYR A 110 5.99 1.01 5.12
N GLN A 111 4.93 0.76 4.35
CA GLN A 111 3.91 -0.25 4.67
C GLN A 111 4.51 -1.65 4.77
N ARG A 112 5.41 -2.01 3.84
CA ARG A 112 6.11 -3.31 3.85
C ARG A 112 7.01 -3.48 5.08
N ILE A 113 7.67 -2.41 5.50
CA ILE A 113 8.54 -2.41 6.68
C ILE A 113 7.71 -2.44 7.95
N ARG A 114 6.74 -1.55 8.08
CA ARG A 114 5.89 -1.42 9.26
C ARG A 114 5.08 -2.69 9.50
N GLY A 115 4.46 -3.25 8.45
CA GLY A 115 3.72 -4.50 8.56
C GLY A 115 4.58 -5.72 8.92
N ARG A 116 5.91 -5.69 8.72
CA ARG A 116 6.83 -6.72 9.24
C ARG A 116 7.20 -6.45 10.69
N PHE A 117 7.48 -5.19 11.02
CA PHE A 117 7.82 -4.77 12.37
C PHE A 117 6.68 -5.06 13.37
N ASP A 118 5.43 -4.76 12.99
CA ASP A 118 4.25 -4.97 13.82
C ASP A 118 3.96 -6.46 14.02
N LYS A 119 4.24 -7.32 13.02
CA LYS A 119 4.10 -8.79 13.18
C LYS A 119 5.02 -9.37 14.24
N LEU A 120 6.16 -8.72 14.48
CA LEU A 120 7.11 -9.14 15.51
C LEU A 120 6.72 -8.64 16.91
N TYR A 121 5.67 -7.84 17.05
CA TYR A 121 5.21 -7.35 18.35
C TYR A 121 4.85 -8.50 19.30
N PHE A 122 4.12 -9.50 18.81
CA PHE A 122 3.66 -10.65 19.61
C PHE A 122 4.77 -11.65 19.96
N THR A 123 6.02 -11.44 19.52
CA THR A 123 7.13 -12.35 19.84
C THR A 123 7.85 -11.97 21.14
N GLY A 124 7.52 -10.82 21.74
CA GLY A 124 8.22 -10.30 22.93
C GLY A 124 9.63 -9.74 22.63
N ALA A 125 9.99 -9.58 21.35
CA ALA A 125 11.27 -9.01 20.95
C ALA A 125 11.32 -7.49 21.18
N THR A 126 12.48 -6.99 21.59
CA THR A 126 12.72 -5.55 21.72
C THR A 126 12.68 -4.86 20.35
N ASP A 127 12.36 -3.57 20.31
CA ASP A 127 12.38 -2.77 19.08
C ASP A 127 13.66 -2.92 18.28
N LYS A 128 14.80 -2.96 18.98
CA LYS A 128 16.12 -3.13 18.36
C LYS A 128 16.23 -4.46 17.62
N GLU A 129 15.81 -5.56 18.25
CA GLU A 129 15.81 -6.89 17.64
C GLU A 129 14.82 -6.96 16.46
N ARG A 130 13.65 -6.34 16.61
CA ARG A 130 12.67 -6.23 15.53
C ARG A 130 13.24 -5.47 14.33
N TYR A 131 13.92 -4.35 14.55
CA TYR A 131 14.57 -3.59 13.47
C TYR A 131 15.67 -4.39 12.77
N ASP A 132 16.51 -5.10 13.53
CA ASP A 132 17.56 -5.97 12.98
C ASP A 132 16.95 -7.09 12.12
N SER A 133 15.93 -7.79 12.63
CA SER A 133 15.23 -8.87 11.91
C SER A 133 14.56 -8.37 10.63
N VAL A 134 13.91 -7.20 10.68
CA VAL A 134 13.31 -6.60 9.49
C VAL A 134 14.38 -6.23 8.46
N ALA A 135 15.50 -5.62 8.87
CA ALA A 135 16.59 -5.25 7.97
C ALA A 135 17.19 -6.48 7.27
N GLU A 136 17.48 -7.55 8.02
CA GLU A 136 17.94 -8.82 7.50
C GLU A 136 16.96 -9.38 6.47
N LYS A 137 15.66 -9.41 6.80
CA LYS A 137 14.65 -9.94 5.89
C LYS A 137 14.48 -9.11 4.61
N LEU A 138 14.62 -7.79 4.69
CA LEU A 138 14.61 -6.93 3.51
C LEU A 138 15.80 -7.22 2.59
N ASN A 139 16.97 -7.50 3.16
CA ASN A 139 18.17 -7.88 2.41
C ASN A 139 18.04 -9.26 1.77
N GLU A 140 17.55 -10.27 2.51
CA GLU A 140 17.27 -11.61 1.98
C GLU A 140 16.30 -11.60 0.80
N CYS A 141 15.28 -10.74 0.88
CA CYS A 141 14.28 -10.59 -0.17
C CYS A 141 14.69 -9.57 -1.26
N GLU A 142 15.93 -9.09 -1.24
CA GLU A 142 16.48 -8.12 -2.20
C GLU A 142 15.58 -6.88 -2.41
N VAL A 143 14.96 -6.40 -1.34
CA VAL A 143 14.06 -5.24 -1.39
C VAL A 143 14.88 -4.00 -1.69
N LYS A 144 14.54 -3.31 -2.78
CA LYS A 144 15.25 -2.08 -3.18
C LYS A 144 15.04 -0.97 -2.16
N LYS A 145 16.14 -0.38 -1.70
CA LYS A 145 16.13 0.81 -0.84
C LYS A 145 15.72 2.05 -1.64
N PRO A 146 14.79 2.90 -1.13
CA PRO A 146 14.45 4.15 -1.79
C PRO A 146 15.63 5.12 -1.72
N LYS A 147 15.78 5.96 -2.74
CA LYS A 147 16.87 6.97 -2.82
C LYS A 147 16.56 8.18 -1.93
N LEU A 148 16.70 8.01 -0.62
CA LEU A 148 16.50 9.06 0.39
C LEU A 148 17.84 9.41 1.05
N LYS A 149 18.13 10.70 1.20
CA LYS A 149 19.40 11.19 1.78
C LYS A 149 19.61 10.78 3.24
N ALA A 150 18.53 10.56 3.97
CA ALA A 150 18.57 10.17 5.38
C ALA A 150 18.92 8.69 5.59
N LEU A 151 18.83 7.86 4.54
CA LEU A 151 19.19 6.46 4.62
C LEU A 151 20.67 6.26 4.35
N SER A 152 21.22 5.21 4.94
CA SER A 152 22.60 4.80 4.74
C SER A 152 22.92 4.49 3.28
N ALA A 153 24.16 4.80 2.88
CA ALA A 153 24.66 4.55 1.54
C ALA A 153 24.72 3.05 1.22
N GLY A 154 24.55 2.73 -0.07
CA GLY A 154 24.61 1.37 -0.57
C GLY A 154 23.26 0.64 -0.57
N PRO A 155 23.23 -0.58 -1.15
CA PRO A 155 21.99 -1.32 -1.40
C PRO A 155 21.43 -2.01 -0.15
N LYS A 156 22.27 -2.31 0.85
CA LYS A 156 21.88 -3.09 2.03
C LYS A 156 21.10 -2.24 3.03
N TRP A 157 19.99 -2.79 3.51
CA TRP A 157 19.24 -2.27 4.65
C TRP A 157 20.01 -2.45 5.95
N THR A 158 20.07 -1.39 6.74
CA THR A 158 20.61 -1.40 8.10
C THR A 158 19.48 -1.22 9.12
N ARG A 159 19.74 -1.57 10.38
CA ARG A 159 18.84 -1.27 11.51
C ARG A 159 18.39 0.18 11.53
N SER A 160 19.34 1.10 11.37
CA SER A 160 19.07 2.53 11.41
C SER A 160 18.16 2.98 10.27
N ASP A 161 18.28 2.38 9.09
CA ASP A 161 17.36 2.66 7.97
C ASP A 161 15.93 2.24 8.30
N VAL A 162 15.77 1.03 8.87
CA VAL A 162 14.45 0.49 9.24
C VAL A 162 13.83 1.33 10.34
N ALA A 163 14.59 1.65 11.40
CA ALA A 163 14.12 2.51 12.48
C ALA A 163 13.72 3.90 11.96
N TRP A 164 14.50 4.46 11.03
CA TRP A 164 14.20 5.74 10.41
C TRP A 164 12.90 5.71 9.61
N ILE A 165 12.66 4.66 8.82
CA ILE A 165 11.40 4.48 8.06
C ILE A 165 10.21 4.21 8.97
N CYS A 166 10.39 3.45 10.06
CA CYS A 166 9.30 3.15 10.99
C CYS A 166 8.74 4.39 11.70
N ASN A 167 9.48 5.51 11.70
CA ASN A 167 9.05 6.77 12.28
C ASN A 167 8.09 7.53 11.34
N PRO A 168 6.81 7.74 11.74
CA PRO A 168 5.81 8.42 10.92
C PRO A 168 6.19 9.84 10.49
N ALA A 169 6.84 10.62 11.36
CA ALA A 169 7.23 12.00 11.06
C ALA A 169 8.22 12.07 9.88
N ASN A 170 9.20 11.16 9.87
CA ASN A 170 10.20 11.05 8.80
C ASN A 170 9.56 10.73 7.44
N ILE A 171 8.58 9.82 7.45
CA ILE A 171 7.88 9.40 6.23
C ILE A 171 6.92 10.49 5.74
N ASN A 172 6.21 11.16 6.64
CA ASN A 172 5.35 12.30 6.29
C ASN A 172 6.15 13.42 5.64
N GLU A 173 7.28 13.81 6.23
CA GLU A 173 8.15 14.83 5.65
C GLU A 173 8.61 14.46 4.23
N CYS A 174 8.95 13.18 4.02
CA CYS A 174 9.36 12.69 2.70
C CYS A 174 8.21 12.71 1.69
N ILE A 175 7.05 12.17 2.06
CA ILE A 175 5.87 12.11 1.19
C ILE A 175 5.45 13.53 0.81
N GLU A 176 5.29 14.43 1.76
CA GLU A 176 4.87 15.81 1.51
C GLU A 176 5.85 16.55 0.60
N ARG A 177 7.17 16.42 0.86
CA ARG A 177 8.19 17.05 0.02
C ARG A 177 8.09 16.55 -1.42
N LYS A 178 7.87 15.25 -1.64
CA LYS A 178 7.74 14.68 -2.99
C LYS A 178 6.42 15.07 -3.64
N ASN A 179 5.31 15.04 -2.91
CA ASN A 179 4.02 15.51 -3.38
C ASN A 179 4.11 16.98 -3.84
N LYS A 180 4.68 17.89 -3.02
CA LYS A 180 4.85 19.30 -3.37
C LYS A 180 5.73 19.48 -4.60
N LYS A 181 6.85 18.76 -4.69
CA LYS A 181 7.78 18.85 -5.82
C LYS A 181 7.17 18.36 -7.14
N HIS A 182 6.31 17.36 -7.08
CA HIS A 182 5.69 16.72 -8.25
C HIS A 182 4.21 17.06 -8.40
N ALA A 183 3.72 18.06 -7.67
CA ALA A 183 2.37 18.55 -7.83
C ALA A 183 2.23 19.06 -9.27
N PRO A 184 1.12 18.74 -9.97
CA PRO A 184 0.87 19.33 -11.26
C PRO A 184 0.93 20.86 -11.11
N LEU A 185 1.73 21.52 -11.95
CA LEU A 185 1.70 22.97 -12.06
C LEU A 185 0.23 23.35 -12.19
N LYS A 186 -0.29 24.15 -11.26
CA LYS A 186 -1.61 24.73 -11.40
C LYS A 186 -1.59 25.43 -12.76
N LEU A 187 -2.31 24.90 -13.74
CA LEU A 187 -2.73 25.70 -14.89
C LEU A 187 -3.49 26.85 -14.25
N THR A 188 -2.84 28.01 -14.13
CA THR A 188 -3.55 29.26 -13.96
C THR A 188 -4.54 29.29 -15.10
N ARG A 189 -5.81 29.00 -14.78
CA ARG A 189 -6.91 29.48 -15.59
C ARG A 189 -6.76 30.99 -15.56
N ASN A 190 -6.01 31.52 -16.53
CA ASN A 190 -6.37 32.79 -17.10
C ASN A 190 -7.73 32.55 -17.74
N ALA A 191 -8.78 32.62 -16.93
CA ALA A 191 -10.06 33.10 -17.41
C ALA A 191 -9.87 34.61 -17.62
N ALA A 192 -9.09 34.95 -18.64
CA ALA A 192 -9.32 36.16 -19.38
C ALA A 192 -10.66 35.91 -20.09
N GLU A 193 -11.66 36.66 -19.67
CA GLU A 193 -12.68 37.27 -20.51
C GLU A 193 -12.89 36.65 -21.90
N LEU A 194 -14.06 36.04 -22.10
CA LEU A 194 -15.01 36.32 -23.20
C LEU A 194 -16.25 35.43 -23.06
#